data_AF-E0NST8-F1
#
_entry.id   AF-E0NST8-F1
#
_cell.length_a   1.000
_cell.length_b   1.000
_cell.length_c   1.000
_cell.angle_alpha   90.00
_cell.angle_beta   90.00
_cell.angle_gamma   90.00
#
_symmetry.space_group_name_H-M   'P 1'
#
loop_
_entity.id
_entity.type
_entity.pdbx_description
1 polymer ?
#
loop_
_entity_poly.entity_id
_entity_poly.type
_entity_poly.pdbx_seq_one_letter_code
_entity_poly.pdbx_strand_id
1 'polypeptide(L)'
;MKKIPMISLVSLPLSIIANLTQYLYQDWEFAKWIAVAIVIDTILSVWKHLLYKDASSELFFSKFCKKIVIYILLLILSNVLSNFTVHGSVVGATQWIGTYLCVFMMVRETFSIVENIQAIYPILPNSFVRRLKDFNDKGEYIKKD
;
A
#
# COMPACT_ATOMS: atom_id res chain seq x y z
N MET A 1 -41.24 -32.03 -9.20
CA MET A 1 -40.28 -30.91 -9.34
C MET A 1 -39.15 -31.13 -8.34
N LYS A 2 -37.94 -31.46 -8.82
CA LYS A 2 -36.78 -31.79 -7.99
C LYS A 2 -36.38 -30.54 -7.19
N LYS A 3 -36.39 -30.61 -5.85
CA LYS A 3 -35.88 -29.53 -5.00
C LYS A 3 -34.38 -29.44 -5.24
N ILE A 4 -33.95 -28.52 -6.10
CA ILE A 4 -32.54 -28.17 -6.24
C ILE A 4 -32.12 -27.67 -4.86
N PRO A 5 -31.10 -28.28 -4.22
CA PRO A 5 -30.73 -27.88 -2.87
C PRO A 5 -30.32 -26.41 -2.92
N MET A 6 -30.95 -25.57 -2.10
CA MET A 6 -30.67 -24.13 -1.96
C MET A 6 -29.16 -23.85 -1.79
N ILE A 7 -28.43 -24.83 -1.26
CA ILE A 7 -26.98 -24.88 -1.09
C ILE A 7 -26.23 -24.80 -2.44
N SER A 8 -26.74 -25.42 -3.50
CA SER A 8 -26.14 -25.39 -4.85
C SER A 8 -26.32 -24.02 -5.53
N LEU A 9 -27.46 -23.38 -5.32
CA LEU A 9 -27.75 -22.04 -5.86
C LEU A 9 -26.93 -20.94 -5.20
N VAL A 10 -26.63 -21.08 -3.90
CA VAL A 10 -25.81 -20.12 -3.13
C VAL A 10 -24.31 -20.41 -3.29
N SER A 11 -23.90 -21.67 -3.45
CA SER A 11 -22.47 -22.05 -3.57
C SER A 11 -21.84 -21.66 -4.90
N LEU A 12 -22.60 -21.54 -5.98
CA LEU A 12 -22.10 -21.11 -7.29
C LEU A 12 -21.63 -19.63 -7.29
N PRO A 13 -22.48 -18.64 -6.93
CA PRO A 13 -22.04 -17.25 -6.84
C PRO A 13 -20.98 -17.07 -5.75
N LEU A 14 -21.08 -17.80 -4.64
CA LEU A 14 -20.07 -17.75 -3.58
C LEU A 14 -18.71 -18.30 -4.05
N SER A 15 -18.68 -19.34 -4.89
CA SER A 15 -17.44 -19.86 -5.48
C SER A 15 -16.85 -18.90 -6.50
N ILE A 16 -17.67 -18.23 -7.30
CA ILE A 16 -17.19 -17.21 -8.24
C ILE A 16 -16.55 -16.04 -7.47
N ILE A 17 -17.21 -15.57 -6.42
CA ILE A 17 -16.68 -14.51 -5.55
C ILE A 17 -15.40 -14.97 -4.84
N ALA A 18 -15.37 -16.20 -4.31
CA ALA A 18 -14.21 -16.78 -3.64
C ALA A 18 -13.00 -16.94 -4.58
N ASN A 19 -13.25 -17.33 -5.83
CA ASN A 19 -12.21 -17.42 -6.86
C ASN A 19 -11.68 -16.03 -7.24
N LEU A 20 -12.55 -15.02 -7.30
CA LEU A 20 -12.14 -13.63 -7.54
C LEU A 20 -11.34 -13.04 -6.37
N THR A 21 -11.70 -13.32 -5.11
CA THR A 21 -10.94 -12.85 -3.95
C THR A 21 -9.56 -13.50 -3.85
N GLN A 22 -9.39 -14.73 -4.33
CA GLN A 22 -8.06 -15.34 -4.48
C GLN A 22 -7.13 -14.52 -5.39
N TYR A 23 -7.67 -13.83 -6.40
CA TYR A 23 -6.88 -12.94 -7.27
C TYR A 23 -6.63 -11.55 -6.65
N LEU A 24 -7.44 -11.12 -5.68
CA LEU A 24 -7.33 -9.78 -5.09
C LEU A 24 -6.15 -9.66 -4.12
N TYR A 25 -6.09 -10.46 -3.05
CA TYR A 25 -4.93 -10.53 -2.16
C TYR A 25 -5.08 -11.68 -1.17
N GLN A 26 -4.12 -12.62 -1.13
CA GLN A 26 -4.19 -13.75 -0.19
C GLN A 26 -3.54 -13.46 1.18
N ASP A 27 -2.69 -12.44 1.29
CA ASP A 27 -1.97 -12.12 2.54
C ASP A 27 -2.70 -11.07 3.39
N TRP A 28 -3.78 -11.46 4.05
CA TRP A 28 -4.49 -10.58 4.98
C TRP A 28 -3.68 -10.11 6.19
N GLU A 29 -2.55 -10.74 6.52
CA GLU A 29 -1.69 -10.24 7.58
C GLU A 29 -0.97 -8.98 7.14
N PHE A 30 -0.34 -8.99 5.97
CA PHE A 30 0.31 -7.80 5.42
C PHE A 30 -0.69 -6.65 5.23
N ALA A 31 -1.89 -6.93 4.71
CA ALA A 31 -2.92 -5.91 4.51
C ALA A 31 -3.31 -5.18 5.82
N LYS A 32 -3.38 -5.91 6.95
CA LYS A 32 -3.62 -5.31 8.26
C LYS A 32 -2.49 -4.38 8.68
N TRP A 33 -1.23 -4.79 8.50
CA TRP A 33 -0.07 -3.99 8.90
C TRP A 33 0.08 -2.71 8.07
N ILE A 34 -0.05 -2.80 6.74
CA ILE A 34 0.02 -1.60 5.90
C ILE A 34 -1.16 -0.66 6.17
N ALA A 35 -2.35 -1.17 6.47
CA ALA A 35 -3.49 -0.35 6.86
C ALA A 35 -3.22 0.42 8.16
N VAL A 36 -2.63 -0.22 9.17
CA VAL A 36 -2.21 0.46 10.42
C VAL A 36 -1.20 1.55 10.13
N ALA A 37 -0.21 1.30 9.27
CA ALA A 37 0.79 2.30 8.89
C ALA A 37 0.15 3.53 8.22
N ILE A 38 -0.78 3.32 7.28
CA ILE A 38 -1.53 4.39 6.61
C ILE A 38 -2.34 5.22 7.61
N VAL A 39 -2.98 4.58 8.59
CA VAL A 39 -3.75 5.30 9.62
C VAL A 39 -2.83 6.19 10.46
N ILE A 40 -1.67 5.68 10.88
CA ILE A 40 -0.67 6.47 11.63
C ILE A 40 -0.20 7.65 10.79
N ASP A 41 0.13 7.43 9.52
CA ASP A 41 0.54 8.48 8.58
C ASP A 41 -0.53 9.56 8.41
N THR A 42 -1.80 9.14 8.33
CA THR A 42 -2.95 10.04 8.19
C THR A 42 -3.11 10.92 9.43
N ILE A 43 -3.03 10.34 10.62
CA ILE A 43 -3.12 11.09 11.89
C ILE A 43 -2.00 12.13 11.98
N LEU A 44 -0.75 11.74 11.68
CA LEU A 44 0.39 12.65 11.70
C LEU A 44 0.29 13.73 10.62
N SER A 45 -0.19 13.38 9.42
CA SER A 45 -0.41 14.34 8.34
C SER A 45 -1.46 15.39 8.73
N VAL A 46 -2.56 14.97 9.36
CA VAL A 46 -3.62 15.87 9.85
C VAL A 46 -3.07 16.77 10.96
N TRP A 47 -2.36 16.21 11.95
CA TRP A 47 -1.77 17.01 13.03
C TRP A 47 -0.80 18.07 12.48
N LYS A 48 0.07 17.68 11.54
CA LYS A 48 0.94 18.63 10.84
C LYS A 48 0.12 19.76 10.20
N HIS A 49 -0.91 19.45 9.41
CA HIS A 49 -1.71 20.50 8.74
C HIS A 49 -2.45 21.41 9.73
N LEU A 50 -2.90 20.87 10.87
CA LEU A 50 -3.52 21.68 11.93
C LEU A 50 -2.52 22.68 12.57
N LEU A 51 -1.26 22.29 12.73
CA LEU A 51 -0.21 23.16 13.28
C LEU A 51 0.17 24.29 12.31
N TYR A 52 0.27 23.99 11.01
CA TYR A 52 0.70 24.96 9.98
C TYR A 52 -0.44 25.81 9.40
N LYS A 53 -1.70 25.60 9.83
CA LYS A 53 -2.91 26.34 9.39
C LYS A 53 -3.21 26.30 7.88
N ASP A 54 -2.51 25.51 7.08
CA ASP A 54 -2.76 25.29 5.65
C ASP A 54 -3.81 24.18 5.43
N ALA A 55 -5.00 24.37 5.99
CA ALA A 55 -6.07 23.38 6.00
C ALA A 55 -6.83 23.29 4.65
N SER A 56 -6.13 22.94 3.56
CA SER A 56 -6.80 22.47 2.33
C SER A 56 -7.12 20.97 2.48
N SER A 57 -8.31 20.68 3.01
CA SER A 57 -8.83 19.33 3.20
C SER A 57 -9.01 18.57 1.88
N GLU A 58 -9.33 19.27 0.79
CA GLU A 58 -9.51 18.69 -0.54
C GLU A 58 -8.19 18.13 -1.11
N LEU A 59 -7.11 18.89 -0.97
CA LEU A 59 -5.79 18.48 -1.46
C LEU A 59 -5.20 17.34 -0.62
N PHE A 60 -5.49 17.32 0.68
CA PHE A 60 -5.15 16.22 1.58
C PHE A 60 -5.91 14.93 1.20
N PHE A 61 -7.24 15.00 1.05
CA PHE A 61 -8.06 13.85 0.75
C PHE A 61 -7.76 13.26 -0.64
N SER A 62 -7.51 14.12 -1.64
CA SER A 62 -7.10 13.68 -2.98
C SER A 62 -5.78 12.88 -2.94
N LYS A 63 -4.77 13.36 -2.20
CA LYS A 63 -3.50 12.64 -2.01
C LYS A 63 -3.68 11.32 -1.27
N PHE A 64 -4.52 11.30 -0.24
CA PHE A 64 -4.84 10.10 0.52
C PHE A 64 -5.55 9.04 -0.33
N CYS A 65 -6.60 9.42 -1.07
CA CYS A 65 -7.31 8.51 -1.98
C CYS A 65 -6.38 7.96 -3.05
N LYS A 66 -5.52 8.79 -3.65
CA LYS A 66 -4.53 8.34 -4.63
C LYS A 66 -3.57 7.31 -4.03
N LYS A 67 -3.10 7.52 -2.79
CA LYS A 67 -2.25 6.55 -2.06
C LYS A 67 -2.97 5.21 -1.87
N ILE A 68 -4.22 5.22 -1.40
CA ILE A 68 -5.02 4.00 -1.20
C ILE A 68 -5.16 3.22 -2.51
N VAL A 69 -5.58 3.89 -3.59
CA VAL A 69 -5.83 3.22 -4.88
C VAL A 69 -4.54 2.58 -5.40
N ILE A 70 -3.40 3.29 -5.33
CA ILE A 70 -2.10 2.74 -5.76
C ILE A 70 -1.72 1.52 -4.92
N TYR A 71 -1.90 1.56 -3.60
CA TYR A 71 -1.53 0.43 -2.74
C TYR A 71 -2.43 -0.77 -2.97
N ILE A 72 -3.73 -0.59 -3.23
CA ILE A 72 -4.62 -1.69 -3.62
C ILE A 72 -4.14 -2.34 -4.93
N LEU A 73 -3.76 -1.54 -5.93
CA LEU A 73 -3.23 -2.07 -7.19
C LEU A 73 -1.90 -2.82 -7.00
N LEU A 74 -1.01 -2.30 -6.15
CA LEU A 74 0.26 -2.95 -5.83
C LEU A 74 0.08 -4.26 -5.03
N LEU A 75 -0.90 -4.32 -4.13
CA LEU A 75 -1.29 -5.54 -3.42
C LEU A 75 -1.75 -6.61 -4.42
N ILE A 76 -2.68 -6.26 -5.31
CA ILE A 76 -3.16 -7.17 -6.36
C ILE A 76 -1.98 -7.64 -7.24
N LEU A 77 -1.11 -6.72 -7.65
CA LEU A 77 0.06 -7.06 -8.47
C LEU A 77 1.02 -8.01 -7.74
N SER A 78 1.29 -7.76 -6.45
CA SER A 78 2.12 -8.62 -5.61
C SER A 78 1.51 -10.03 -5.50
N ASN A 79 0.20 -10.13 -5.33
CA ASN A 79 -0.51 -11.39 -5.26
C ASN A 79 -0.48 -12.15 -6.59
N VAL A 80 -0.65 -11.45 -7.72
CA VAL A 80 -0.54 -12.03 -9.06
C VAL A 80 0.88 -12.57 -9.30
N LEU A 81 1.92 -11.79 -8.97
CA LEU A 81 3.31 -12.20 -9.14
C LEU A 81 3.70 -13.38 -8.23
N SER A 82 3.16 -13.42 -7.01
CA SER A 82 3.44 -14.48 -6.04
C SER A 82 2.75 -15.81 -6.36
N ASN A 83 1.60 -15.75 -7.03
CA ASN A 83 0.79 -16.92 -7.36
C ASN A 83 0.78 -17.26 -8.85
N PHE A 84 1.62 -16.60 -9.66
CA PHE A 84 1.75 -16.90 -11.07
C PHE A 84 2.33 -18.31 -11.26
N THR A 85 1.57 -19.17 -11.94
CA THR A 85 1.96 -20.56 -12.22
C THR A 85 2.23 -20.75 -13.69
N VAL A 86 3.31 -21.47 -13.99
CA VAL A 86 3.67 -21.90 -15.35
C VAL A 86 3.79 -23.41 -15.33
N HIS A 87 3.05 -24.10 -16.20
CA HIS A 87 2.94 -25.57 -16.23
C HIS A 87 2.50 -26.21 -14.90
N GLY A 88 1.66 -25.51 -14.11
CA GLY A 88 1.16 -26.01 -12.82
C GLY A 88 2.14 -25.90 -11.66
N SER A 89 3.33 -25.32 -11.88
CA SER A 89 4.29 -25.00 -10.83
C SER A 89 4.38 -23.50 -10.61
N VAL A 90 4.49 -23.06 -9.36
CA VAL A 90 4.75 -21.66 -9.03
C VAL A 90 6.14 -21.28 -9.52
N VAL A 91 6.24 -20.11 -10.16
CA VAL A 91 7.54 -19.59 -10.58
C VAL A 91 8.19 -18.94 -9.36
N GLY A 92 9.12 -19.62 -8.70
CA GLY A 92 9.82 -19.05 -7.53
C GLY A 92 10.52 -17.72 -7.82
N ALA A 93 10.93 -17.51 -9.08
CA ALA A 93 11.50 -16.26 -9.56
C ALA A 93 10.50 -15.09 -9.68
N THR A 94 9.18 -15.29 -9.52
CA THR A 94 8.22 -14.18 -9.44
C THR A 94 7.75 -13.91 -8.02
N GLN A 95 7.85 -14.90 -7.12
CA GLN A 95 7.50 -14.78 -5.71
C GLN A 95 8.33 -13.73 -4.98
N TRP A 96 9.65 -13.69 -5.20
CA TRP A 96 10.50 -12.68 -4.56
C TRP A 96 10.12 -11.25 -4.96
N ILE A 97 9.62 -11.06 -6.18
CA ILE A 97 9.16 -9.74 -6.66
C ILE A 97 7.91 -9.31 -5.89
N GLY A 98 6.96 -10.22 -5.65
CA GLY A 98 5.78 -9.95 -4.84
C GLY A 98 6.15 -9.54 -3.41
N THR A 99 7.03 -10.32 -2.75
CA THR A 99 7.54 -9.96 -1.42
C THR A 99 8.26 -8.61 -1.42
N TYR A 100 9.04 -8.32 -2.46
CA TYR A 100 9.74 -7.04 -2.61
C TYR A 100 8.76 -5.86 -2.73
N LEU A 101 7.66 -6.01 -3.50
CA LEU A 101 6.61 -5.00 -3.60
C LEU A 101 5.94 -4.72 -2.23
N CYS A 102 5.70 -5.76 -1.43
CA CYS A 102 5.16 -5.61 -0.08
C CYS A 102 6.11 -4.85 0.84
N VAL A 103 7.39 -5.23 0.85
CA VAL A 103 8.42 -4.52 1.63
C VAL A 103 8.55 -3.06 1.16
N PHE A 104 8.55 -2.83 -0.15
CA PHE A 104 8.62 -1.49 -0.73
C PHE A 104 7.45 -0.60 -0.26
N MET A 105 6.22 -1.11 -0.26
CA MET A 105 5.05 -0.38 0.26
C MET A 105 5.23 0.02 1.73
N MET A 106 5.68 -0.92 2.58
CA MET A 106 5.92 -0.64 4.00
C MET A 106 7.02 0.40 4.23
N VAL A 107 8.12 0.32 3.46
CA VAL A 107 9.23 1.28 3.55
C VAL A 107 8.76 2.67 3.11
N ARG A 108 8.00 2.78 2.01
CA ARG A 108 7.44 4.05 1.55
C ARG A 108 6.50 4.68 2.57
N GLU A 109 5.67 3.88 3.23
CA GLU A 109 4.78 4.38 4.28
C GLU A 109 5.56 4.84 5.51
N THR A 110 6.61 4.11 5.89
CA THR A 110 7.51 4.49 6.98
C THR A 110 8.19 5.84 6.69
N PHE A 111 8.64 6.06 5.46
CA PHE A 111 9.21 7.36 5.07
C PHE A 111 8.18 8.49 5.15
N SER A 112 6.94 8.25 4.73
CA SER A 112 5.84 9.22 4.86
C SER A 112 5.60 9.62 6.33
N ILE A 113 5.57 8.63 7.23
CA ILE A 113 5.42 8.84 8.67
C ILE A 113 6.58 9.68 9.22
N VAL A 114 7.83 9.33 8.87
CA VAL A 114 9.03 10.05 9.31
C VAL A 114 9.02 11.50 8.82
N GLU A 115 8.60 11.77 7.59
CA GLU A 115 8.46 13.13 7.08
C GLU A 115 7.43 13.95 7.85
N ASN A 116 6.29 13.34 8.20
CA ASN A 116 5.27 14.02 8.99
C ASN A 116 5.74 14.29 10.43
N ILE A 117 6.43 13.33 11.06
CA ILE A 117 7.04 13.54 12.39
C ILE A 117 8.04 14.68 12.34
N GLN A 118 8.96 14.68 11.37
CA GLN A 118 9.99 15.71 11.21
C GLN A 118 9.41 17.11 11.02
N ALA A 119 8.26 17.22 10.36
CA ALA A 119 7.57 18.49 10.19
C ALA A 119 6.90 18.98 11.48
N ILE A 120 6.45 18.08 12.35
CA ILE A 120 5.85 18.43 13.65
C ILE A 120 6.95 18.75 14.68
N TYR A 121 7.92 17.85 14.80
CA TYR A 121 9.03 17.95 15.73
C TYR A 121 10.30 17.36 15.09
N PRO A 122 11.32 18.17 14.77
CA PRO A 122 12.51 17.71 14.07
C PRO A 122 13.42 16.90 15.02
N ILE A 123 13.21 15.59 15.07
CA ILE A 123 14.00 14.63 15.86
C ILE A 123 15.25 14.17 15.10
N LEU A 124 15.15 14.00 13.78
CA LEU A 124 16.21 13.48 12.93
C LEU A 124 17.02 14.61 12.29
N PRO A 125 18.33 14.44 12.10
CA PRO A 125 19.14 15.43 11.40
C PRO A 125 18.67 15.58 9.94
N ASN A 126 18.54 16.83 9.49
CA ASN A 126 18.03 17.15 8.15
C ASN A 126 18.81 16.46 7.01
N SER A 127 20.10 16.17 7.20
CA SER A 127 20.93 15.43 6.24
C SER A 127 20.46 13.98 6.05
N PHE A 128 19.93 13.35 7.10
CA PHE A 128 19.39 11.98 7.03
C PHE A 128 18.08 11.97 6.25
N VAL A 129 17.16 12.91 6.55
CA VAL A 129 15.91 13.07 5.79
C VAL A 129 16.17 13.43 4.33
N ARG A 130 17.20 14.25 4.06
CA ARG A 130 17.60 14.59 2.69
C ARG A 130 18.03 13.36 1.90
N ARG A 131 18.88 12.51 2.48
CA ARG A 131 19.29 11.24 1.85
C ARG A 131 18.13 10.27 1.62
N LEU A 132 17.08 10.31 2.46
CA LEU A 132 15.85 9.56 2.23
C LEU A 132 14.98 10.17 1.11
N LYS A 133 15.06 11.49 0.91
CA LYS A 133 14.37 12.25 -0.14
C LYS A 133 15.11 12.34 -1.48
N ASP A 134 16.37 11.90 -1.56
CA ASP A 134 17.17 11.94 -2.78
C ASP A 134 16.65 11.02 -3.91
N PHE A 135 15.52 10.31 -3.69
CA PHE A 135 14.72 9.72 -4.75
C PHE A 135 13.62 10.70 -5.22
N ASN A 136 14.03 11.71 -5.99
CA ASN A 136 13.13 12.51 -6.84
C ASN A 136 12.79 11.70 -8.12
N ASP A 137 11.66 11.98 -8.78
CA ASP A 137 11.13 11.31 -9.98
C ASP A 137 12.11 11.22 -11.18
N LYS A 138 13.29 11.84 -11.08
CA LYS A 138 14.36 11.87 -12.09
C LYS A 138 15.72 11.34 -11.63
N GLY A 139 15.88 10.90 -10.38
CA GLY A 139 17.16 10.34 -9.87
C GLY A 139 18.33 11.33 -9.77
N GLU A 140 18.08 12.63 -9.76
CA GLU A 140 19.11 13.67 -9.66
C GLU A 140 19.19 14.28 -8.25
N TYR A 141 20.41 14.51 -7.77
CA TYR A 141 20.66 15.27 -6.55
C TYR A 141 20.22 16.73 -6.74
N ILE A 142 19.37 17.23 -5.82
CA ILE A 142 19.02 18.65 -5.78
C ILE A 142 20.25 19.45 -5.36
N LYS A 143 20.98 19.99 -6.35
CA LYS A 143 22.03 20.99 -6.11
C LYS A 143 21.39 22.17 -5.39
N LYS A 144 21.93 22.49 -4.21
CA LYS A 144 21.69 23.78 -3.57
C LYS A 144 22.77 24.72 -4.10
N ASP A 145 22.34 25.73 -4.84
CA ASP A 145 23.07 26.99 -4.89
C ASP A 145 23.00 27.68 -3.51
#